data_AF-A0A7W3Y7E0-F1
#
_entry.id   AF-A0A7W3Y7E0-F1
#
_cell.length_a   1.000
_cell.length_b   1.000
_cell.length_c   1.000
_cell.angle_alpha   90.00
_cell.angle_beta   90.00
_cell.angle_gamma   90.00
#
_symmetry.space_group_name_H-M   'P 1'
#
loop_
_entity.id
_entity.type
_entity.pdbx_description
1 polymer ?
#
loop_
_entity_poly.entity_id
_entity_poly.type
_entity_poly.pdbx_seq_one_letter_code
_entity_poly.pdbx_strand_id
1 'polypeptide(L)'
;MLVSLGTRLVPPSQDNDSEVDAFFVIEADFLVNYEMKADIDQECIKAFADNNAVHNVWPFWRQHVFDMVSRARLPQLEIPLYSGFKM
;
A
#
# COMPACT_ATOMS: atom_id res chain seq x y z
N MET A 1 -14.41 -2.14 -0.90
CA MET A 1 -13.33 -2.57 0.03
C MET A 1 -12.38 -1.41 0.20
N LEU A 2 -12.03 -1.06 1.44
CA LEU A 2 -11.09 0.02 1.74
C LEU A 2 -9.69 -0.55 1.94
N VAL A 3 -8.68 0.06 1.32
CA VAL A 3 -7.27 -0.33 1.42
C VAL A 3 -6.45 0.90 1.78
N SER A 4 -5.84 0.88 2.96
CA SER A 4 -4.94 1.94 3.44
C SER A 4 -3.49 1.51 3.26
N LEU A 5 -2.68 2.33 2.61
CA LEU A 5 -1.27 2.06 2.34
C LEU A 5 -0.43 3.28 2.66
N GLY A 6 0.77 3.04 3.19
CA GLY A 6 1.70 4.10 3.55
C GLY A 6 3.15 3.70 3.41
N THR A 7 4.01 4.69 3.21
CA THR A 7 5.46 4.53 3.24
C THR A 7 6.10 5.73 3.94
N ARG A 8 7.26 5.51 4.55
CA ARG A 8 8.01 6.53 5.26
C ARG A 8 9.49 6.40 4.98
N LEU A 9 10.18 7.54 4.88
CA LEU A 9 11.63 7.57 4.87
C LEU A 9 12.12 7.94 6.26
N VAL A 10 12.92 7.08 6.87
CA VAL A 10 13.48 7.28 8.21
C VAL A 10 15.00 7.46 8.14
N PRO A 11 15.59 8.24 9.05
CA PRO A 11 17.03 8.21 9.32
C PRO A 11 17.54 6.77 9.52
N PRO A 12 18.78 6.47 9.11
CA PRO A 12 19.42 5.21 9.47
C PRO A 12 19.63 5.16 10.99
N SER A 13 18.78 4.41 11.69
CA SER A 13 18.86 4.22 13.14
C SER A 13 20.07 3.36 13.51
N GLN A 14 20.84 3.76 14.52
CA GLN A 14 21.88 2.91 15.12
C GLN A 14 21.33 2.01 16.25
N ASP A 15 20.10 2.24 16.73
CA ASP A 15 19.44 1.42 17.76
C ASP A 15 17.93 1.26 17.48
N ASN A 16 17.39 0.07 17.77
CA ASN A 16 16.07 -0.41 17.34
C ASN A 16 14.87 0.08 18.19
N ASP A 17 15.07 0.89 19.23
CA ASP A 17 14.06 1.10 20.28
C ASP A 17 13.64 2.56 20.53
N SER A 18 14.07 3.52 19.70
CA SER A 18 13.60 4.92 19.79
C SER A 18 12.58 5.21 18.71
N GLU A 19 11.52 5.96 19.03
CA GLU A 19 10.64 6.54 18.01
C GLU A 19 11.50 7.41 17.06
N VAL A 20 11.70 6.92 15.84
CA VAL A 20 12.49 7.63 14.84
C VAL A 20 11.59 8.58 14.08
N ASP A 21 11.89 9.88 14.17
CA ASP A 21 11.24 10.90 13.35
C ASP A 21 11.49 10.61 11.87
N ALA A 22 10.42 10.33 11.14
CA ALA A 22 10.49 10.16 9.69
C ALA A 22 10.79 11.50 9.02
N PHE A 23 11.67 11.50 8.02
CA PHE A 23 11.89 12.67 7.16
C PHE A 23 10.61 13.08 6.46
N PHE A 24 9.84 12.09 6.00
CA PHE A 24 8.49 12.28 5.47
C PHE A 24 7.70 10.97 5.49
N VAL A 25 6.38 11.12 5.42
CA VAL A 25 5.39 10.05 5.36
C VAL A 25 4.44 10.33 4.19
N ILE A 26 4.09 9.30 3.43
CA ILE A 26 3.08 9.35 2.38
C ILE A 26 2.06 8.25 2.67
N GLU A 27 0.80 8.65 2.83
CA GLU A 27 -0.32 7.76 3.12
C GLU A 27 -1.48 8.04 2.16
N ALA A 28 -2.20 6.99 1.80
CA ALA A 28 -3.38 7.10 0.95
C ALA A 28 -4.37 5.96 1.20
N ASP A 29 -5.65 6.30 1.11
CA ASP A 29 -6.77 5.38 1.17
C ASP A 29 -7.37 5.14 -0.21
N PHE A 30 -7.55 3.88 -0.57
CA PHE A 30 -8.13 3.47 -1.84
C PHE A 30 -9.43 2.70 -1.59
N LEU A 31 -10.50 3.12 -2.26
CA LEU A 31 -11.76 2.38 -2.31
C LEU A 31 -11.81 1.55 -3.60
N VAL A 32 -11.87 0.22 -3.45
CA VAL A 32 -12.04 -0.72 -4.55
C VAL A 32 -13.47 -1.26 -4.54
N ASN A 33 -14.20 -1.04 -5.63
CA ASN A 33 -15.54 -1.56 -5.82
C ASN A 33 -15.50 -2.69 -6.85
N TYR A 34 -15.97 -3.87 -6.44
CA TYR A 34 -16.09 -5.04 -7.31
C TYR A 34 -17.55 -5.28 -7.64
N GLU A 35 -17.83 -5.56 -8.90
CA GLU A 35 -19.15 -5.96 -9.36
C GLU A 35 -19.25 -7.49 -9.36
N MET A 36 -20.31 -8.02 -8.71
CA MET A 36 -20.60 -9.44 -8.70
C MET A 36 -21.50 -9.80 -9.89
N LYS A 37 -21.05 -10.76 -10.71
CA LYS A 37 -21.82 -11.25 -11.87
C LYS A 37 -22.71 -12.47 -11.56
N ALA A 38 -22.51 -13.05 -10.39
CA ALA A 38 -23.25 -14.20 -9.88
C ALA A 38 -23.18 -14.16 -8.36
N ASP A 39 -24.06 -14.90 -7.71
CA ASP A 39 -23.99 -15.11 -6.27
C ASP A 39 -22.76 -15.93 -5.93
N ILE A 40 -21.96 -15.41 -5.00
CA ILE A 40 -20.74 -16.03 -4.50
C ILE A 40 -20.88 -16.14 -2.99
N ASP A 41 -20.42 -17.26 -2.44
CA ASP A 41 -20.42 -17.46 -1.01
C ASP A 41 -19.59 -16.40 -0.28
N GLN A 42 -20.05 -16.00 0.91
CA GLN A 42 -19.42 -14.93 1.69
C GLN A 42 -17.99 -15.27 2.11
N GLU A 43 -17.70 -16.55 2.40
CA GLU A 43 -16.34 -16.98 2.72
C GLU A 43 -15.40 -16.79 1.52
N CYS A 44 -15.88 -17.11 0.31
CA CYS A 44 -15.13 -16.88 -0.93
C CYS A 44 -14.94 -15.38 -1.22
N ILE A 45 -15.96 -14.55 -0.99
CA ILE A 45 -15.85 -13.09 -1.16
C ILE A 45 -14.80 -12.53 -0.19
N LYS A 46 -14.82 -12.99 1.07
CA LYS A 46 -13.85 -12.54 2.07
C LYS A 46 -12.43 -12.96 1.69
N ALA A 47 -12.22 -14.22 1.33
CA ALA A 47 -10.92 -14.71 0.89
C ALA A 47 -10.42 -13.96 -0.35
N PHE A 48 -11.30 -13.64 -1.30
CA PHE A 48 -10.98 -12.81 -2.45
C PHE A 48 -10.56 -11.41 -2.02
N ALA A 49 -11.34 -10.77 -1.14
CA ALA A 49 -11.08 -9.43 -0.62
C ALA A 49 -9.69 -9.30 0.00
N ASP A 50 -9.37 -10.22 0.91
CA ASP A 50 -8.14 -10.21 1.70
C ASP A 50 -6.88 -10.30 0.83
N ASN A 51 -6.97 -10.98 -0.32
CA ASN A 51 -5.82 -11.21 -1.21
C ASN A 51 -5.76 -10.25 -2.42
N ASN A 52 -6.91 -9.91 -3.00
CA ASN A 52 -6.97 -9.24 -4.29
C ASN A 52 -7.11 -7.72 -4.16
N ALA A 53 -7.70 -7.22 -3.06
CA ALA A 53 -7.89 -5.79 -2.89
C ALA A 53 -6.55 -5.04 -2.85
N VAL A 54 -5.62 -5.48 -2.00
CA VAL A 54 -4.28 -4.89 -1.90
C VAL A 54 -3.49 -5.07 -3.18
N HIS A 55 -3.51 -6.27 -3.76
CA HIS A 55 -2.83 -6.57 -5.02
C HIS A 55 -3.26 -5.61 -6.14
N ASN A 56 -4.57 -5.39 -6.28
CA ASN A 56 -5.12 -4.51 -7.33
C ASN A 56 -4.84 -3.03 -7.07
N VAL A 57 -4.78 -2.61 -5.80
CA VAL A 57 -4.46 -1.23 -5.41
C VAL A 57 -2.98 -0.92 -5.55
N TRP A 58 -2.10 -1.90 -5.32
CA TRP A 58 -0.65 -1.73 -5.28
C TRP A 58 -0.05 -0.91 -6.42
N PRO A 59 -0.32 -1.18 -7.72
CA PRO A 59 0.26 -0.38 -8.81
C PRO A 59 -0.19 1.09 -8.76
N PHE A 60 -1.45 1.37 -8.38
CA PHE A 60 -1.97 2.73 -8.26
C PHE A 60 -1.34 3.47 -7.08
N TRP A 61 -1.18 2.79 -5.94
CA TRP A 61 -0.47 3.36 -4.80
C TRP A 61 1.01 3.62 -5.11
N ARG A 62 1.70 2.72 -5.81
CA ARG A 62 3.09 2.93 -6.27
C ARG A 62 3.22 4.17 -7.14
N GLN A 63 2.34 4.32 -8.13
CA GLN A 63 2.32 5.51 -8.97
C GLN A 63 2.06 6.77 -8.14
N HIS A 64 1.11 6.72 -7.20
CA HIS A 64 0.82 7.84 -6.30
C HIS A 64 2.05 8.26 -5.48
N VAL A 65 2.80 7.31 -4.91
CA VAL A 65 4.04 7.58 -4.19
C VAL A 65 5.06 8.26 -5.10
N PHE A 66 5.31 7.70 -6.30
CA PHE A 66 6.26 8.27 -7.26
C PHE A 66 5.88 9.68 -7.72
N ASP A 67 4.60 9.92 -7.95
CA ASP A 67 4.07 11.23 -8.31
C ASP A 67 4.22 12.23 -7.16
N MET A 68 3.97 11.81 -5.92
CA MET A 68 4.11 12.66 -4.73
C MET A 68 5.56 13.06 -4.50
N VAL A 69 6.50 12.11 -4.51
CA VAL A 69 7.92 12.44 -4.31
C VAL A 69 8.46 13.33 -5.43
N SER A 70 8.03 13.09 -6.68
CA SER A 70 8.41 13.91 -7.83
C SER A 70 7.89 15.36 -7.71
N ARG A 71 6.59 15.54 -7.43
CA ARG A 71 5.99 16.89 -7.29
C ARG A 71 6.57 17.65 -6.10
N ALA A 72 6.81 16.98 -4.99
CA ALA A 72 7.37 17.59 -3.79
C ALA A 72 8.90 17.76 -3.85
N ARG A 73 9.55 17.29 -4.92
CA ARG A 73 11.02 17.26 -5.08
C ARG A 73 11.72 16.54 -3.92
N LEU A 74 11.09 15.47 -3.43
CA LEU A 74 11.63 14.58 -2.41
C LEU A 74 12.53 13.50 -3.05
N PRO A 75 13.40 12.85 -2.26
CA PRO A 75 14.16 11.69 -2.72
C PRO A 75 13.24 10.60 -3.30
N GLN A 76 13.67 10.00 -4.40
CA GLN A 76 12.94 8.91 -5.01
C GLN A 76 13.03 7.67 -4.11
N LEU A 77 11.88 7.05 -3.83
CA LEU A 77 11.81 5.83 -3.02
C LEU A 77 11.89 4.60 -3.93
N GLU A 78 12.62 3.58 -3.51
CA GLU A 78 12.53 2.27 -4.15
C GLU A 78 11.34 1.51 -3.54
N ILE A 79 10.26 1.39 -4.30
CA ILE A 79 9.08 0.63 -3.87
C ILE A 79 9.07 -0.73 -4.57
N PRO A 80 9.16 -1.85 -3.82
CA PRO A 80 9.25 -3.18 -4.38
C PRO A 80 7.98 -3.56 -5.16
N LEU A 81 8.12 -4.57 -6.01
CA LEU A 81 6.94 -5.23 -6.57
C LEU A 81 6.18 -5.96 -5.46
N TYR A 82 4.86 -6.03 -5.60
CA TYR A 82 4.06 -6.79 -4.66
C TYR A 82 4.29 -8.28 -4.89
N SER A 83 4.83 -8.96 -3.89
CA SER A 83 5.12 -10.40 -3.95
C SER A 83 3.91 -11.30 -3.64
N GLY A 84 2.73 -10.72 -3.37
CA GLY A 84 1.59 -11.45 -2.81
C GLY A 84 1.78 -11.80 -1.34
N PHE A 85 0.72 -12.33 -0.72
CA PHE A 85 0.79 -12.93 0.61
C PHE A 85 1.56 -14.26 0.52
N LYS A 86 2.55 -14.46 1.41
CA LYS A 86 3.15 -15.79 1.62
C LYS A 86 2.17 -16.64 2.42
N MET A 87 1.80 -17.79 1.85
CA MET A 87 1.03 -18.85 2.52
C MET A 87 1.94 -19.70 3.41
#